data_AF-A0A3M4YDR0-F1
#
_entry.id   AF-A0A3M4YDR0-F1
#
_cell.length_a   1.000
_cell.length_b   1.000
_cell.length_c   1.000
_cell.angle_alpha   90.00
_cell.angle_beta   90.00
_cell.angle_gamma   90.00
#
_symmetry.space_group_name_H-M   'P 1'
#
loop_
_entity.id
_entity.type
_entity.pdbx_description
1 polymer ?
#
loop_
_entity_poly.entity_id
_entity_poly.type
_entity_poly.pdbx_seq_one_letter_code
_entity_poly.pdbx_strand_id
1 'polypeptide(L)' 'MVRLGIECSPCFERTCRFGHYNCMRLLEPDAVIQALSRLSSTPVEVA' A
#
# COMPACT_ATOMS: atom_id res chain seq x y z
N MET A 1 1.23 -7.73 1.82
CA MET A 1 0.63 -6.51 1.22
C MET A 1 0.18 -5.58 2.34
N VAL A 2 0.49 -4.29 2.27
CA VAL A 2 0.14 -3.29 3.30
C VAL A 2 -1.18 -2.62 2.94
N ARG A 3 -2.13 -2.55 3.88
CA ARG A 3 -3.45 -1.95 3.68
C ARG A 3 -3.97 -1.35 4.99
N LEU A 4 -4.79 -0.30 4.89
CA LEU A 4 -5.42 0.36 6.04
C LEU A 4 -6.79 -0.24 6.44
N GLY A 5 -7.38 -1.10 5.62
CA GLY A 5 -8.67 -1.75 5.95
C GLY A 5 -9.87 -0.80 5.98
N ILE A 6 -9.84 0.31 5.24
CA ILE A 6 -10.91 1.32 5.18
C ILE A 6 -11.80 1.13 3.95
N GLU A 7 -12.97 1.76 3.94
CA GLU A 7 -14.03 1.57 2.93
C GLU A 7 -13.61 1.81 1.47
N CYS A 8 -12.57 2.61 1.24
CA CYS A 8 -12.03 2.86 -0.10
C CYS A 8 -10.97 1.85 -0.56
N SER A 9 -10.67 0.81 0.22
CA SER A 9 -9.69 -0.24 -0.07
C SER A 9 -10.26 -1.64 0.18
N PRO A 10 -10.01 -2.62 -0.70
CA PRO A 10 -9.32 -2.54 -1.99
C PRO A 10 -10.31 -2.22 -3.14
N CYS A 11 -10.22 -1.06 -3.78
CA CYS A 11 -11.09 -0.78 -4.95
C CYS A 11 -10.42 -1.03 -6.30
N PHE A 12 -9.09 -0.88 -6.42
CA PHE A 12 -8.33 -1.01 -7.68
C PHE A 12 -8.83 -0.13 -8.86
N GLU A 13 -9.72 0.81 -8.59
CA GLU A 13 -10.25 1.75 -9.57
C GLU A 13 -9.28 2.89 -9.85
N ARG A 14 -9.29 3.41 -11.08
CA ARG A 14 -8.53 4.62 -11.44
C ARG A 14 -8.98 5.84 -10.62
N THR A 15 -10.28 5.95 -10.39
CA THR A 15 -10.90 7.06 -9.66
C THR A 15 -11.51 6.55 -8.36
N CYS A 16 -11.16 7.18 -7.24
CA CYS A 16 -11.75 6.82 -5.95
C CYS A 16 -13.25 7.14 -5.93
N ARG A 17 -14.10 6.15 -5.61
CA ARG A 17 -15.57 6.33 -5.50
C ARG A 17 -16.01 7.41 -4.51
N PHE A 18 -15.16 7.74 -3.54
CA PHE A 18 -15.40 8.78 -2.52
C PHE A 18 -14.62 10.08 -2.78
N GLY A 19 -13.79 10.14 -3.82
CA GLY A 19 -13.03 11.32 -4.21
C GLY A 19 -11.80 11.68 -3.37
N HIS A 20 -11.56 11.04 -2.21
CA HIS A 20 -10.52 11.48 -1.27
C HIS A 20 -9.17 10.73 -1.40
N TYR A 21 -9.14 9.51 -1.92
CA TYR A 21 -7.91 8.68 -1.98
C TYR A 21 -7.23 8.40 -0.63
N ASN A 22 -7.97 8.45 0.48
CA ASN A 22 -7.49 8.12 1.83
C ASN A 22 -6.75 6.78 1.95
N CYS A 23 -7.10 5.76 1.14
CA CYS A 23 -6.39 4.47 1.14
C CYS A 23 -4.92 4.59 0.76
N MET A 24 -4.54 5.66 0.07
CA MET A 24 -3.15 6.00 -0.25
C MET A 24 -2.64 7.17 0.60
N ARG A 25 -3.48 8.21 0.82
CA ARG A 25 -3.06 9.43 1.53
C ARG A 25 -2.75 9.22 3.01
N LEU A 26 -3.44 8.29 3.66
CA LEU A 26 -3.26 8.00 5.10
C LEU A 26 -2.28 6.85 5.34
N LEU A 27 -1.67 6.30 4.28
CA LEU A 27 -0.72 5.20 4.43
C LEU A 27 0.64 5.76 4.82
N GLU A 28 0.94 5.74 6.11
CA GLU A 28 2.20 6.27 6.64
C GLU A 28 3.41 5.44 6.17
N PRO A 29 4.56 6.10 5.89
CA PRO A 29 5.78 5.42 5.45
C PRO A 29 6.24 4.31 6.40
N ASP A 30 6.10 4.51 7.72
CA ASP A 30 6.54 3.54 8.73
C ASP A 30 5.83 2.19 8.60
N ALA A 31 4.55 2.17 8.24
CA ALA A 31 3.80 0.94 8.01
C ALA A 31 4.36 0.14 6.82
N VAL A 32 4.86 0.85 5.80
CA VAL A 32 5.50 0.27 4.63
C VAL A 32 6.89 -0.26 4.99
N ILE A 33 7.69 0.53 5.71
CA ILE A 33 9.05 0.14 6.15
C ILE A 33 9.00 -1.12 7.03
N GLN A 34 8.08 -1.17 8.01
CA GLN A 34 7.87 -2.35 8.84
C GLN A 34 7.39 -3.58 8.04
N ALA A 35 6.68 -3.38 6.93
CA ALA A 35 6.32 -4.47 6.06
C ALA A 35 7.50 -4.98 5.25
N LEU A 36 8.36 -4.07 4.77
CA LEU A 36 9.61 -4.42 4.07
C LEU A 36 10.54 -5.22 4.96
N SER A 37 10.67 -4.88 6.25
CA SER A 37 11.52 -5.63 7.18
C SER A 37 11.07 -7.07 7.43
N ARG A 38 9.80 -7.39 7.12
CA ARG A 38 9.26 -8.77 7.21
C ARG A 38 9.47 -9.58 5.93
N LEU A 39 9.92 -8.96 4.85
CA LEU A 39 10.21 -9.66 3.60
C LEU A 39 11.60 -10.29 3.69
N SER A 40 11.71 -11.56 3.29
CA SER A 40 13.00 -12.20 3.06
C SER A 40 13.71 -11.50 1.90
N SER A 41 14.98 -11.12 2.08
CA SER A 41 15.78 -10.45 1.07
C SER A 41 16.17 -11.43 -0.04
N THR A 42 15.33 -11.56 -1.06
CA THR A 42 15.72 -12.18 -2.33
C THR A 42 16.24 -11.08 -3.25
N PRO A 43 17.49 -11.15 -3.75
CA PRO A 43 17.99 -10.20 -4.73
C PRO A 43 17.09 -10.17 -5.97
N VAL A 44 16.74 -8.97 -6.44
CA VAL A 44 16.09 -8.78 -7.74
C VAL A 44 17.19 -8.62 -8.78
N GLU A 45 17.29 -9.57 -9.71
CA GLU A 45 18.12 -9.43 -10.91
C GLU A 45 17.39 -8.51 -11.90
N VAL A 46 18.03 -7.40 -12.26
CA VAL A 46 17.54 -6.48 -13.29
C VAL A 46 18.33 -6.77 -14.55
N ALA A 47 17.67 -7.40 -15.53
CA ALA A 47 18.21 -7.66 -16.87
C ALA A 47 18.16 -6.41 -17.76
#